data_AF-A0A1F5T0D3-F1
#
_entry.id   AF-A0A1F5T0D3-F1
#
_cell.length_a   1.000
_cell.length_b   1.000
_cell.length_c   1.000
_cell.angle_alpha   90.00
_cell.angle_beta   90.00
_cell.angle_gamma   90.00
#
_symmetry.space_group_name_H-M   'P 1'
#
loop_
_entity.id
_entity.type
_entity.pdbx_description
1 polymer ?
#
loop_
_entity_poly.entity_id
_entity_poly.type
_entity_poly.pdbx_seq_one_letter_code
_entity_poly.pdbx_strand_id
1 'polypeptide(L)'
;MNDEQILQLTETILKEEEEFLVPIIKLYELMQSEKEFLDFEVDHLQRLIESDDKFQIIDSQSTQEPWPDEDDEEMQKLGYYKGPRVMLKEKAPSKEEMMQTVTEKMQNTLNALKSAYHVKPDNLSDDEEEEFLQIMQKVKDLQKKFDSTNKPDQEDEEI
;
A
#
# COMPACT_ATOMS: atom_id res chain seq x y z
N MET A 1 -9.51 9.22 -24.65
CA MET A 1 -8.10 9.70 -24.59
C MET A 1 -7.24 8.75 -25.42
N ASN A 2 -6.13 9.20 -26.00
CA ASN A 2 -5.18 8.27 -26.65
C ASN A 2 -4.17 7.71 -25.63
N ASP A 3 -3.43 6.66 -26.02
CA ASP A 3 -2.49 5.97 -25.13
C ASP A 3 -1.40 6.90 -24.55
N GLU A 4 -0.89 7.84 -25.36
CA GLU A 4 0.11 8.81 -24.91
C GLU A 4 -0.44 9.77 -23.84
N GLN A 5 -1.69 10.22 -23.99
CA GLN A 5 -2.38 11.04 -23.00
C GLN A 5 -2.64 10.27 -21.70
N ILE A 6 -2.92 8.96 -21.79
CA ILE A 6 -3.12 8.09 -20.62
C ILE A 6 -1.82 7.96 -19.84
N LEU A 7 -0.71 7.69 -20.51
CA LEU A 7 0.62 7.58 -19.89
C LEU A 7 1.10 8.91 -19.29
N GLN A 8 0.83 10.04 -19.96
CA GLN A 8 1.14 11.37 -19.43
C GLN A 8 0.35 11.68 -18.17
N LEU A 9 -0.97 11.41 -18.14
CA LEU A 9 -1.78 11.61 -16.94
C LEU A 9 -1.34 10.68 -15.81
N THR A 10 -0.98 9.44 -16.13
CA THR A 10 -0.41 8.48 -15.17
C THR A 10 0.86 9.05 -14.52
N GLU A 11 1.79 9.56 -15.33
CA GLU A 11 3.02 10.19 -14.84
C GLU A 11 2.73 11.41 -13.97
N THR A 12 1.77 12.26 -14.35
CA THR A 12 1.34 13.42 -13.55
C THR A 12 0.83 13.00 -12.18
N ILE A 13 -0.12 12.06 -12.12
CA ILE A 13 -0.71 11.60 -10.86
C ILE A 13 0.37 10.99 -9.96
N LEU A 14 1.21 10.09 -10.48
CA LEU A 14 2.24 9.43 -9.68
C LEU A 14 3.33 10.41 -9.17
N LYS A 15 3.56 11.53 -9.85
CA LYS A 15 4.44 12.60 -9.36
C LYS A 15 3.86 13.30 -8.15
N GLU A 16 2.56 13.56 -8.16
CA GLU A 16 1.84 14.32 -7.12
C GLU A 16 1.44 13.47 -5.91
N GLU A 17 1.21 12.16 -6.09
CA GLU A 17 0.86 11.25 -5.00
C GLU A 17 1.96 11.16 -3.93
N GLU A 18 1.60 11.17 -2.64
CA GLU A 18 2.56 11.00 -1.55
C GLU A 18 3.14 9.58 -1.49
N GLU A 19 2.35 8.57 -1.89
CA GLU A 19 2.77 7.17 -1.89
C GLU A 19 3.65 6.83 -3.10
N PHE A 20 4.82 6.23 -2.86
CA PHE A 20 5.70 5.78 -3.93
C PHE A 20 5.13 4.60 -4.73
N LEU A 21 4.27 3.78 -4.12
CA LEU A 21 3.66 2.58 -4.70
C LEU A 21 2.14 2.68 -4.66
N VAL A 22 1.55 2.99 -5.81
CA VAL A 22 0.12 3.26 -5.96
C VAL A 22 -0.57 2.03 -6.57
N PRO A 23 -1.66 1.50 -5.99
CA PRO A 23 -2.46 0.46 -6.64
C PRO A 23 -2.95 0.91 -8.01
N ILE A 24 -2.89 0.04 -9.03
CA ILE A 24 -3.35 0.41 -10.39
C ILE A 24 -4.84 0.79 -10.40
N ILE A 25 -5.65 0.12 -9.58
CA ILE A 25 -7.08 0.44 -9.42
C ILE A 25 -7.25 1.86 -8.82
N LYS A 26 -6.53 2.19 -7.74
CA LYS A 26 -6.52 3.55 -7.14
C LYS A 26 -6.11 4.59 -8.18
N LEU A 27 -5.05 4.33 -8.95
CA LEU A 27 -4.60 5.22 -10.02
C LEU A 27 -5.71 5.46 -11.06
N TYR A 28 -6.40 4.40 -11.48
CA TYR A 28 -7.51 4.52 -12.43
C TYR A 28 -8.67 5.37 -11.87
N GLU A 29 -9.01 5.23 -10.58
CA GLU A 29 -10.00 6.07 -9.90
C GLU A 29 -9.56 7.54 -9.82
N LEU A 30 -8.28 7.80 -9.52
CA LEU A 30 -7.72 9.16 -9.54
C LEU A 30 -7.84 9.78 -10.94
N MET A 31 -7.57 9.01 -12.00
CA MET A 31 -7.74 9.47 -13.38
C MET A 31 -9.20 9.82 -13.70
N GLN A 32 -10.17 9.04 -13.20
CA GLN A 32 -11.60 9.36 -13.35
C GLN A 32 -12.00 10.62 -12.59
N SER A 33 -11.36 10.90 -11.45
CA SER A 33 -11.61 12.12 -10.69
C SER A 33 -11.08 13.39 -11.39
N GLU A 34 -9.96 13.26 -12.10
CA GLU A 34 -9.32 14.34 -12.87
C GLU A 34 -9.97 14.57 -14.25
N LYS A 35 -10.57 13.51 -14.82
CA LYS A 35 -11.24 13.53 -16.11
C LYS A 35 -12.61 12.89 -15.98
N GLU A 36 -13.65 13.72 -16.07
CA GLU A 36 -15.02 13.22 -16.23
C GLU A 36 -15.08 12.27 -17.43
N PHE A 37 -15.28 10.99 -17.15
CA PHE A 37 -15.37 9.87 -18.09
C PHE A 37 -14.05 9.50 -18.79
N LEU A 38 -13.49 8.36 -18.38
CA LEU A 38 -12.43 7.67 -19.11
C LEU A 38 -13.05 6.78 -20.19
N ASP A 39 -12.42 6.77 -21.37
CA ASP A 39 -12.82 5.96 -22.53
C ASP A 39 -11.89 4.75 -22.70
N PHE A 40 -11.53 4.11 -21.59
CA PHE A 40 -10.70 2.90 -21.53
C PHE A 40 -10.91 2.17 -20.21
N GLU A 41 -10.64 0.86 -20.18
CA GLU A 41 -10.76 0.03 -19.00
C GLU A 41 -9.43 -0.09 -18.23
N VAL A 42 -9.50 -0.51 -16.96
CA VAL A 42 -8.30 -0.69 -16.11
C VAL A 42 -7.27 -1.66 -16.71
N ASP A 43 -7.72 -2.72 -17.40
CA ASP A 43 -6.83 -3.68 -18.08
C ASP A 43 -6.08 -3.05 -19.26
N HIS A 44 -6.63 -1.99 -19.86
CA HIS A 44 -5.92 -1.22 -20.88
C HIS A 44 -4.84 -0.36 -20.24
N LEU A 45 -5.16 0.32 -19.13
CA LEU A 45 -4.18 1.09 -18.35
C LEU A 45 -3.00 0.21 -17.92
N GLN A 46 -3.27 -0.95 -17.33
CA GLN A 46 -2.22 -1.86 -16.88
C GLN A 46 -1.28 -2.26 -18.03
N ARG A 47 -1.82 -2.66 -19.18
CA ARG A 47 -1.01 -3.04 -20.36
C ARG A 47 -0.15 -1.88 -20.87
N LEU A 48 -0.67 -0.65 -20.86
CA LEU A 48 0.10 0.53 -21.25
C LEU A 48 1.28 0.76 -20.29
N ILE A 49 1.03 0.71 -18.99
CA ILE A 49 2.05 0.85 -17.95
C ILE A 49 3.12 -0.26 -18.06
N GLU A 50 2.71 -1.51 -18.27
CA GLU A 50 3.63 -2.65 -18.45
C GLU A 50 4.57 -2.47 -19.66
N SER A 51 4.10 -1.79 -20.69
CA SER A 51 4.84 -1.59 -21.94
C SER A 51 5.79 -0.39 -21.92
N ASP A 52 5.68 0.51 -20.94
CA ASP A 52 6.43 1.75 -20.86
C ASP A 52 7.55 1.66 -19.81
N ASP A 53 8.76 2.07 -20.19
CA ASP A 53 9.97 1.87 -19.39
C ASP A 53 10.09 2.83 -18.21
N LYS A 54 9.28 3.89 -18.13
CA LYS A 54 9.26 4.81 -16.99
C LYS A 54 8.64 4.20 -15.74
N PHE A 55 7.76 3.21 -15.92
CA PHE A 55 7.01 2.61 -14.84
C PHE A 55 7.62 1.29 -14.39
N GLN A 56 7.38 0.96 -13.13
CA GLN A 56 7.66 -0.35 -12.57
C GLN A 56 6.41 -0.87 -11.89
N ILE A 57 6.00 -2.08 -12.25
CA ILE A 57 4.91 -2.79 -11.61
C ILE A 57 5.48 -3.78 -10.59
N ILE A 58 4.83 -3.84 -9.43
CA ILE A 58 5.09 -4.81 -8.38
C ILE A 58 3.80 -5.61 -8.18
N ASP A 59 3.85 -6.88 -8.56
CA ASP A 59 2.78 -7.82 -8.29
C ASP A 59 2.75 -8.19 -6.81
N SER A 60 1.54 -8.33 -6.27
CA SER A 60 1.32 -8.91 -4.96
C SER A 60 1.84 -10.35 -4.96
N GLN A 61 2.83 -10.65 -4.11
CA GLN A 61 3.36 -12.02 -3.94
C GLN A 61 2.42 -12.95 -3.15
N SER A 62 1.25 -12.47 -2.71
CA SER A 62 0.29 -13.31 -2.00
C SER A 62 -0.47 -14.20 -2.99
N THR A 63 -0.43 -15.51 -2.75
CA THR A 63 -1.26 -16.49 -3.47
C THR A 63 -2.70 -16.57 -2.93
N GLN A 64 -2.96 -15.92 -1.80
CA GLN A 64 -4.29 -15.78 -1.24
C GLN A 64 -4.77 -14.35 -1.43
N GLU A 65 -5.98 -14.21 -1.98
CA GLU A 65 -6.67 -12.94 -1.99
C GLU A 65 -6.92 -12.48 -0.56
N PRO A 66 -6.71 -11.19 -0.28
CA PRO A 66 -6.77 -10.68 1.10
C PRO A 66 -8.21 -10.62 1.64
N TRP A 67 -9.22 -10.62 0.77
CA TRP A 67 -10.66 -10.68 1.08
C TRP A 67 -11.45 -11.14 -0.16
N PRO A 68 -12.72 -11.58 -0.04
CA PRO A 68 -13.58 -11.93 -1.18
C PRO A 68 -13.87 -10.76 -2.13
N ASP A 69 -14.12 -11.01 -3.42
CA ASP A 69 -14.39 -9.94 -4.41
C ASP A 69 -15.65 -9.11 -4.13
N GLU A 70 -16.63 -9.69 -3.42
CA GLU A 70 -17.85 -8.99 -3.02
C GLU A 70 -17.58 -7.82 -2.05
N ASP A 71 -16.45 -7.84 -1.35
CA ASP A 71 -16.06 -6.79 -0.39
C ASP A 71 -15.20 -5.69 -1.03
N ASP A 72 -14.86 -5.78 -2.32
CA ASP A 72 -13.90 -4.86 -2.96
C ASP A 72 -14.30 -3.39 -2.87
N GLU A 73 -15.56 -3.07 -3.16
CA GLU A 73 -16.03 -1.68 -3.07
C GLU A 73 -15.97 -1.12 -1.64
N GLU A 74 -16.24 -1.96 -0.63
CA GLU A 74 -16.17 -1.55 0.77
C GLU A 74 -14.72 -1.33 1.19
N MET A 75 -13.84 -2.25 0.82
CA MET A 75 -12.41 -2.17 1.13
C MET A 75 -11.75 -0.98 0.44
N GLN A 76 -12.10 -0.68 -0.81
CA GLN A 76 -11.60 0.49 -1.55
C GLN A 76 -12.02 1.81 -0.90
N LYS A 77 -13.26 1.92 -0.41
CA LYS A 77 -13.73 3.08 0.37
C LYS A 77 -12.93 3.28 1.66
N LEU A 78 -12.41 2.20 2.23
CA LEU A 78 -11.51 2.22 3.38
C LEU A 78 -10.04 2.45 3.00
N GLY A 79 -9.73 2.60 1.71
CA GLY A 79 -8.39 2.85 1.18
C GLY A 79 -7.57 1.57 0.91
N TYR A 80 -8.20 0.39 0.97
CA TYR A 80 -7.56 -0.89 0.70
C TYR A 80 -7.85 -1.36 -0.73
N TYR A 81 -6.79 -1.67 -1.47
CA TYR A 81 -6.88 -2.08 -2.87
C TYR A 81 -6.14 -3.41 -3.07
N LYS A 82 -6.78 -4.34 -3.79
CA LYS A 82 -6.15 -5.56 -4.32
C LYS A 82 -5.29 -5.26 -5.54
N GLY A 83 -4.53 -6.26 -5.95
CA GLY A 83 -3.89 -6.29 -7.26
C GLY A 83 -2.52 -5.60 -7.34
N PRO A 84 -2.01 -5.43 -8.57
CA PRO A 84 -0.68 -4.88 -8.82
C PRO A 84 -0.58 -3.41 -8.39
N ARG A 85 0.64 -3.04 -8.00
CA ARG A 85 1.01 -1.66 -7.68
C ARG A 85 2.00 -1.14 -8.70
N VAL A 86 1.90 0.14 -9.01
CA VAL A 86 2.78 0.86 -9.93
C VAL A 86 3.54 1.95 -9.21
N MET A 87 4.76 2.19 -9.67
CA MET A 87 5.59 3.34 -9.29
C MET A 87 6.28 3.95 -10.50
N LEU A 88 6.62 5.23 -10.40
CA LEU A 88 7.57 5.88 -11.31
C LEU A 88 9.00 5.51 -10.92
N LYS A 89 9.79 4.99 -11.86
CA LYS A 89 11.19 4.62 -11.60
C LYS A 89 12.05 5.82 -11.16
N GLU A 90 11.77 7.00 -11.70
CA GLU A 90 12.49 8.23 -11.31
C GLU A 90 12.19 8.70 -9.87
N LYS A 91 11.06 8.27 -9.29
CA LYS A 91 10.65 8.55 -7.91
C LYS A 91 10.86 7.34 -7.00
N ALA A 92 11.71 6.39 -7.41
CA ALA A 92 11.99 5.24 -6.58
C ALA A 92 12.58 5.69 -5.23
N PRO A 93 11.98 5.29 -4.10
CA PRO A 93 12.48 5.70 -2.80
C PRO A 93 13.86 5.09 -2.58
N SER A 94 14.72 5.83 -1.91
CA SER A 94 15.92 5.24 -1.31
C SER A 94 15.52 4.16 -0.31
N LYS A 95 16.48 3.29 0.03
CA LYS A 95 16.27 2.28 1.08
C LYS A 95 15.81 2.94 2.39
N GLU A 96 16.42 4.07 2.77
CA GLU A 96 16.08 4.78 4.01
C GLU A 96 14.66 5.33 4.00
N GLU A 97 14.25 5.99 2.91
CA GLU A 97 12.89 6.50 2.75
C GLU A 97 11.85 5.37 2.77
N MET A 98 12.13 4.27 2.08
CA MET A 98 11.26 3.09 2.09
C MET A 98 11.13 2.52 3.51
N MET A 99 12.24 2.42 4.25
CA MET A 99 12.24 1.96 5.64
C MET A 99 11.43 2.91 6.53
N GLN A 100 11.62 4.22 6.40
CA GLN A 100 10.86 5.21 7.16
C GLN A 100 9.36 5.05 6.92
N THR A 101 8.92 4.96 5.65
CA THR A 101 7.50 4.81 5.30
C THR A 101 6.90 3.52 5.87
N VAL A 102 7.64 2.41 5.82
CA VAL A 102 7.15 1.15 6.38
C VAL A 102 7.02 1.25 7.91
N THR A 103 7.99 1.87 8.59
CA THR A 103 7.93 2.12 10.04
C THR A 103 6.74 3.00 10.42
N GLU A 104 6.51 4.09 9.69
CA GLU A 104 5.36 4.98 9.90
C GLU A 104 4.03 4.23 9.69
N LYS A 105 3.90 3.44 8.61
CA LYS A 105 2.70 2.63 8.36
C LYS A 105 2.45 1.59 9.46
N MET A 106 3.51 0.93 9.97
CA MET A 106 3.38 0.00 11.11
C MET A 106 2.93 0.71 12.39
N GLN A 107 3.50 1.88 12.68
CA GLN A 107 3.12 2.68 13.84
C GLN A 107 1.66 3.15 13.75
N ASN A 108 1.23 3.60 12.57
CA ASN A 108 -0.15 4.00 12.31
C ASN A 108 -1.12 2.82 12.48
N THR A 109 -0.76 1.65 11.95
CA THR A 109 -1.55 0.41 12.11
C THR A 109 -1.70 0.04 13.58
N LEU A 110 -0.61 0.05 14.34
CA LEU A 110 -0.65 -0.25 15.77
C LEU A 110 -1.51 0.77 16.54
N ASN A 111 -1.45 2.06 16.18
CA ASN A 111 -2.27 3.09 16.78
C ASN A 111 -3.75 2.90 16.45
N ALA A 112 -4.09 2.56 15.20
CA ALA A 112 -5.46 2.25 14.79
C ALA A 112 -6.02 1.05 15.56
N LEU A 113 -5.25 -0.04 15.67
CA LEU A 113 -5.65 -1.22 16.45
C LEU A 113 -5.85 -0.89 17.93
N LYS A 114 -4.98 -0.08 18.53
CA LYS A 114 -5.18 0.41 19.90
C LYS A 114 -6.49 1.19 19.99
N SER A 115 -6.73 2.15 19.12
CA SER A 115 -7.95 2.95 19.14
C SER A 115 -9.20 2.08 19.00
N ALA A 116 -9.20 1.12 18.07
CA ALA A 116 -10.29 0.16 17.88
C ALA A 116 -10.58 -0.64 19.16
N TYR A 117 -9.53 -1.09 19.87
CA TYR A 117 -9.69 -1.79 21.14
C TYR A 117 -10.34 -0.94 22.23
N HIS A 118 -10.07 0.38 22.27
CA HIS A 118 -10.67 1.27 23.26
C HIS A 118 -12.16 1.55 23.00
N VAL A 119 -12.62 1.37 21.76
CA VAL A 119 -14.03 1.54 21.36
C VAL A 119 -14.72 0.21 21.06
N LYS A 120 -14.16 -0.90 21.57
CA LYS A 120 -14.69 -2.24 21.31
C LYS A 120 -16.14 -2.38 21.83
N PRO A 121 -16.99 -3.20 21.18
CA PRO A 121 -18.33 -3.47 21.65
C PRO A 121 -18.34 -4.19 23.01
N ASP A 122 -19.30 -3.88 23.88
CA ASP A 122 -19.46 -4.54 25.19
C ASP A 122 -19.83 -6.03 25.08
N ASN A 123 -20.27 -6.48 23.90
CA ASN A 123 -20.69 -7.85 23.63
C ASN A 123 -19.63 -8.68 22.89
N LEU A 124 -18.38 -8.21 22.84
CA LEU A 124 -17.27 -8.98 22.30
C LEU A 124 -17.04 -10.22 23.16
N SER A 125 -16.94 -11.40 22.54
CA SER A 125 -16.61 -12.63 23.27
C SER A 125 -15.14 -12.65 23.70
N ASP A 126 -14.82 -13.44 24.73
CA ASP A 126 -13.45 -13.62 25.20
C ASP A 126 -12.53 -14.14 24.08
N ASP A 127 -13.03 -15.02 23.21
CA ASP A 127 -12.29 -15.59 22.09
C ASP A 127 -11.96 -14.50 21.03
N GLU A 128 -12.92 -13.65 20.67
CA GLU A 128 -12.72 -12.53 19.75
C GLU A 128 -11.75 -11.48 20.32
N GLU A 129 -11.82 -11.23 21.64
CA GLU A 129 -10.88 -10.35 22.33
C GLU A 129 -9.45 -10.92 22.30
N GLU A 130 -9.29 -12.22 22.53
CA GLU A 130 -8.00 -12.89 22.46
C GLU A 130 -7.42 -12.83 21.04
N GLU A 131 -8.21 -13.13 20.01
CA GLU A 131 -7.78 -13.03 18.61
C GLU A 131 -7.31 -11.60 18.26
N PHE A 132 -8.05 -10.58 18.71
CA PHE A 132 -7.67 -9.19 18.50
C PHE A 132 -6.33 -8.86 19.15
N LEU A 133 -6.12 -9.29 20.40
CA LEU A 133 -4.84 -9.10 21.11
C LEU A 133 -3.69 -9.82 20.41
N GLN A 134 -3.92 -11.01 19.85
CA GLN A 134 -2.92 -11.73 19.06
C GLN A 134 -2.53 -10.96 17.80
N ILE A 135 -3.48 -10.33 17.10
CA ILE A 135 -3.19 -9.47 15.93
C ILE A 135 -2.32 -8.28 16.35
N MET A 136 -2.68 -7.59 17.43
CA MET A 136 -1.87 -6.49 17.98
C MET A 136 -0.44 -6.93 18.31
N GLN A 137 -0.27 -8.12 18.88
CA GLN A 137 1.03 -8.66 19.24
C GLN A 137 1.87 -8.99 17.99
N LYS A 138 1.26 -9.58 16.95
CA LYS A 138 1.93 -9.86 15.67
C LYS A 138 2.46 -8.57 15.02
N VAL A 139 1.67 -7.48 15.03
CA VAL A 139 2.10 -6.18 14.48
C VAL A 139 3.28 -5.61 15.28
N LYS A 140 3.26 -5.68 16.62
CA LYS A 140 4.38 -5.25 17.45
C LYS A 140 5.66 -6.05 17.19
N ASP A 141 5.53 -7.36 17.02
CA ASP A 141 6.68 -8.23 16.78
C ASP A 141 7.26 -8.01 15.37
N LEU A 142 6.42 -7.69 14.39
CA LEU A 142 6.86 -7.27 13.07
C LEU A 142 7.64 -5.94 13.14
N GLN A 143 7.13 -4.95 13.88
CA GLN A 143 7.82 -3.67 14.09
C GLN A 143 9.21 -3.88 14.70
N LYS A 144 9.33 -4.68 15.76
CA LYS A 144 10.63 -5.00 16.38
C LYS A 144 11.60 -5.67 15.42
N LYS A 145 11.13 -6.64 14.63
CA LYS A 145 11.97 -7.32 13.64
C LYS A 145 12.51 -6.32 12.62
N PHE A 146 11.63 -5.46 12.11
CA PHE A 146 12.00 -4.43 11.16
C PHE A 146 13.03 -3.44 11.73
N ASP A 147 12.81 -2.96 12.96
CA ASP A 147 13.75 -2.07 13.66
C ASP A 147 15.11 -2.74 13.91
N SER A 148 15.12 -4.04 14.21
CA SER A 148 16.37 -4.79 14.44
C SER A 148 17.19 -5.01 13.16
N THR A 149 16.54 -5.12 12.01
CA THR A 149 17.20 -5.19 10.69
C THR A 149 17.73 -3.83 10.23
N ASN A 150 17.25 -2.74 10.84
CA ASN A 150 17.60 -1.37 10.49
C ASN A 150 18.73 -0.76 11.35
N LYS A 151 19.27 -1.49 12.33
CA LYS A 151 20.46 -1.02 13.02
C LYS A 151 21.64 -1.16 12.06
N PRO A 152 22.38 -0.08 11.73
CA PRO A 152 23.64 -0.23 11.02
C PRO A 152 24.52 -1.16 11.86
N ASP A 153 25.20 -2.10 11.21
CA ASP A 153 26.31 -2.81 11.83
C ASP A 153 27.21 -1.72 12.43
N GLN A 154 27.19 -1.59 13.76
CA GLN A 154 28.24 -0.88 14.45
C GLN A 154 29.45 -1.77 14.24
N GLU A 155 30.23 -1.46 13.20
CA GLU A 155 31.56 -2.00 13.01
C GLU A 155 32.27 -1.94 14.36
N ASP A 156 32.81 -3.08 14.75
CA ASP A 156 33.71 -3.26 15.87
C ASP A 156 34.84 -2.22 15.80
N GLU A 157 34.68 -1.06 16.44
CA GLU A 157 35.81 -0.26 16.90
C GLU A 157 36.41 -0.97 18.13
N GLU A 158 37.15 -2.05 17.87
CA GLU A 158 38.24 -2.44 18.74
C GLU A 158 39.52 -1.78 18.21
N ILE A 159 39.93 -0.69 18.87
CA ILE A 159 41.32 -0.17 18.85
C ILE A 159 42.10 -0.84 19.96
#